data_AF-A0A7V9IMY9-F1
#
_entry.id   AF-A0A7V9IMY9-F1
#
_cell.length_a   1.000
_cell.length_b   1.000
_cell.length_c   1.000
_cell.angle_alpha   90.00
_cell.angle_beta   90.00
_cell.angle_gamma   90.00
#
_symmetry.space_group_name_H-M   'P 1'
#
loop_
_entity.id
_entity.type
_entity.pdbx_description
1 polymer ?
#
loop_
_entity_poly.entity_id
_entity_poly.type
_entity_poly.pdbx_seq_one_letter_code
_entity_poly.pdbx_strand_id
1 'polypeptide(L)'
;MLLEQTISTDEFARNREGVYAAARVSSDYNGDGVADSVAVLAERPTCLRARSVSLVDLDPSNPQDAPCFASASLSNPGLLPGSGGPAGSLCADTEWQLRVRSTDAQTGAAVTLNQGVTVRTAVIGLNTMCN
;
A
#
# COMPACT_ATOMS: atom_id res chain seq x y z
N MET A 1 6.71 6.29 12.20
CA MET A 1 6.25 4.90 12.47
C MET A 1 6.41 4.09 11.19
N LEU A 2 6.89 2.83 11.25
CA LEU A 2 7.21 2.03 10.04
C LEU A 2 6.01 1.82 9.11
N LEU A 3 4.82 1.56 9.67
CA LEU A 3 3.60 1.34 8.88
C LEU A 3 3.26 2.56 8.03
N GLU A 4 3.25 3.75 8.63
CA GLU A 4 3.04 5.01 7.91
C GLU A 4 4.07 5.19 6.79
N GLN A 5 5.37 4.98 7.04
CA GLN A 5 6.40 5.09 6.00
C GLN A 5 6.22 4.07 4.88
N THR A 6 5.71 2.88 5.21
CA THR A 6 5.46 1.81 4.24
C THR A 6 4.33 2.21 3.29
N ILE A 7 3.23 2.78 3.80
CA ILE A 7 2.03 3.09 3.01
C ILE A 7 1.99 4.51 2.46
N SER A 8 2.79 5.44 2.97
CA SER A 8 2.79 6.85 2.56
C SER A 8 3.48 7.11 1.23
N THR A 9 4.00 6.07 0.57
CA THR A 9 4.70 6.17 -0.71
C THR A 9 3.91 5.48 -1.80
N ASP A 10 3.88 6.07 -2.99
CA ASP A 10 3.28 5.41 -4.17
C ASP A 10 4.04 4.13 -4.55
N GLU A 11 5.27 4.00 -4.06
CA GLU A 11 6.14 2.83 -4.22
C GLU A 11 5.51 1.56 -3.63
N PHE A 12 4.68 1.65 -2.59
CA PHE A 12 3.94 0.48 -2.08
C PHE A 12 3.04 -0.13 -3.16
N ALA A 13 2.39 0.73 -3.95
CA ALA A 13 1.53 0.31 -5.05
C ALA A 13 2.31 -0.09 -6.31
N ARG A 14 3.53 0.44 -6.52
CA ARG A 14 4.33 0.21 -7.74
C ARG A 14 5.36 -0.92 -7.61
N ASN A 15 5.94 -1.09 -6.43
CA ASN A 15 7.07 -1.98 -6.16
C ASN A 15 7.00 -2.53 -4.72
N ARG A 16 5.90 -3.22 -4.42
CA ARG A 16 5.62 -3.81 -3.10
C ARG A 16 6.77 -4.67 -2.57
N GLU A 17 7.40 -5.47 -3.41
CA GLU A 17 8.50 -6.35 -3.00
C GLU A 17 9.75 -5.56 -2.59
N GLY A 18 10.06 -4.47 -3.30
CA GLY A 18 11.11 -3.54 -2.93
C GLY A 18 10.82 -2.84 -1.60
N VAL A 19 9.58 -2.36 -1.41
CA VAL A 19 9.14 -1.77 -0.14
C VAL A 19 9.24 -2.77 1.00
N TYR A 20 8.77 -4.02 0.80
CA TYR A 20 8.88 -5.08 1.81
C TYR A 20 10.33 -5.35 2.20
N ALA A 21 11.23 -5.47 1.22
CA ALA A 21 12.64 -5.77 1.46
C ALA A 21 13.37 -4.62 2.19
N ALA A 22 12.97 -3.37 1.94
CA ALA A 22 13.60 -2.18 2.53
C ALA A 22 12.96 -1.72 3.84
N ALA A 23 11.76 -2.20 4.19
CA ALA A 23 10.97 -1.73 5.31
C ALA A 23 11.67 -1.95 6.67
N ARG A 24 12.24 -0.86 7.19
CA ARG A 24 12.96 -0.83 8.47
C ARG A 24 12.87 0.54 9.10
N VAL A 25 12.61 0.57 10.41
CA VAL A 25 12.80 1.76 11.25
C VAL A 25 13.64 1.38 12.45
N SER A 26 14.76 2.07 12.64
CA SER A 26 15.56 2.01 13.85
C SER A 26 15.16 3.14 14.78
N SER A 27 15.03 2.84 16.08
CA SER A 27 14.76 3.83 17.13
C SER A 27 15.89 3.78 18.15
N ASP A 28 16.43 4.96 18.46
CA ASP A 28 17.38 5.21 19.53
C ASP A 28 16.64 6.07 20.56
N TYR A 29 16.38 5.51 21.74
CA TYR A 29 15.59 6.15 22.79
C TYR A 29 16.48 6.89 23.79
N ASN A 30 17.74 6.50 23.91
CA ASN A 30 18.69 7.05 24.89
C ASN A 30 19.65 8.11 24.27
N GLY A 31 19.72 8.19 22.95
CA GLY A 31 20.50 9.16 22.19
C GLY A 31 21.99 8.83 22.07
N ASP A 32 22.40 7.57 22.28
CA ASP A 32 23.80 7.15 22.23
C ASP A 32 24.32 6.86 20.80
N GLY A 33 23.44 6.96 19.79
CA GLY A 33 23.76 6.72 18.38
C GLY A 33 23.71 5.24 17.97
N VAL A 34 23.35 4.35 18.90
CA VAL A 34 23.07 2.93 18.66
C VAL A 34 21.56 2.72 18.67
N ALA A 35 21.05 1.90 17.76
CA ALA A 35 19.63 1.58 17.74
C ALA A 35 19.26 0.66 18.91
N ASP A 36 18.37 1.13 19.79
CA ASP A 36 17.79 0.33 20.87
C ASP A 36 16.76 -0.67 20.34
N SER A 37 15.91 -0.22 19.40
CA SER A 37 14.88 -1.05 18.79
C SER A 37 14.87 -0.96 17.28
N VAL A 38 14.58 -2.10 16.66
CA VAL A 38 14.44 -2.23 15.21
C VAL A 38 13.07 -2.80 14.90
N ALA A 39 12.28 -2.04 14.13
CA ALA A 39 11.03 -2.48 13.53
C ALA A 39 11.25 -2.89 12.07
N VAL A 40 10.69 -4.04 11.68
CA VAL A 40 10.67 -4.56 10.30
C VAL A 40 9.29 -5.13 9.98
N LEU A 41 8.98 -5.27 8.68
CA LEU A 41 7.86 -6.12 8.27
C LEU A 41 8.23 -7.58 8.55
N ALA A 42 7.40 -8.26 9.33
CA ALA A 42 7.62 -9.66 9.71
C ALA A 42 7.24 -10.64 8.60
N GLU A 43 6.31 -10.24 7.73
CA GLU A 43 5.77 -11.03 6.64
C GLU A 43 5.51 -10.10 5.43
N ARG A 44 5.45 -10.68 4.22
CA ARG A 44 5.06 -9.93 3.03
C ARG A 44 3.64 -9.37 3.19
N PRO A 45 3.39 -8.11 2.80
CA PRO A 45 2.05 -7.54 2.77
C PRO A 45 1.09 -8.43 1.99
N THR A 46 -0.04 -8.77 2.62
CA THR A 46 -1.06 -9.62 1.99
C THR A 46 -2.27 -8.75 1.66
N CYS A 47 -2.71 -8.77 0.40
CA CYS A 47 -3.96 -8.13 0.03
C CYS A 47 -5.12 -9.02 0.47
N LEU A 48 -6.03 -8.45 1.25
CA LEU A 48 -7.22 -9.13 1.76
C LEU A 48 -8.42 -8.97 0.83
N ARG A 49 -8.60 -7.77 0.27
CA ARG A 49 -9.66 -7.48 -0.69
C ARG A 49 -9.29 -6.34 -1.62
N ALA A 50 -9.89 -6.37 -2.80
CA ALA A 50 -9.82 -5.29 -3.77
C ALA A 50 -11.21 -5.01 -4.33
N ARG A 51 -11.52 -3.72 -4.52
CA ARG A 51 -12.78 -3.25 -5.10
C ARG A 51 -12.50 -2.12 -6.07
N SER A 52 -12.87 -2.29 -7.33
CA SER A 52 -12.87 -1.18 -8.29
C SER A 52 -13.77 -0.05 -7.82
N VAL A 53 -13.27 1.19 -7.88
CA VAL A 53 -14.02 2.38 -7.46
C VAL A 53 -15.02 2.74 -8.56
N SER A 54 -16.24 3.11 -8.19
CA SER A 54 -17.22 3.60 -9.15
C SER A 54 -17.00 5.09 -9.43
N LEU A 55 -17.34 5.58 -10.62
CA LEU A 55 -17.25 7.02 -10.92
C LEU A 55 -18.14 7.87 -10.00
N VAL A 56 -19.26 7.31 -9.52
CA VAL A 56 -20.16 8.01 -8.57
C VAL A 56 -19.58 8.10 -7.15
N ASP A 57 -18.56 7.29 -6.84
CA ASP A 57 -17.87 7.27 -5.56
C ASP A 57 -16.62 8.19 -5.56
N LEU A 58 -16.32 8.86 -6.68
CA LEU A 58 -15.21 9.80 -6.82
C LEU A 58 -15.66 11.23 -6.54
N ASP A 59 -14.83 11.99 -5.82
CA ASP A 59 -15.04 13.41 -5.59
C ASP A 59 -14.12 14.24 -6.50
N PRO A 60 -14.64 14.99 -7.48
CA PRO A 60 -13.81 15.82 -8.37
C PRO A 60 -13.10 16.97 -7.65
N SER A 61 -13.53 17.32 -6.43
CA SER A 61 -12.85 18.30 -5.58
C SER A 61 -11.71 17.71 -4.76
N ASN A 62 -11.62 16.37 -4.68
CA ASN A 62 -10.53 15.66 -4.02
C ASN A 62 -9.36 15.45 -5.00
N PRO A 63 -8.18 16.05 -4.76
CA PRO A 63 -7.01 15.87 -5.63
C PRO A 63 -6.55 14.42 -5.76
N GLN A 64 -6.86 13.56 -4.78
CA GLN A 64 -6.52 12.13 -4.81
C GLN A 64 -7.39 11.34 -5.79
N ASP A 65 -8.56 11.87 -6.15
CA ASP A 65 -9.51 11.22 -7.07
C ASP A 65 -9.34 11.69 -8.51
N ALA A 66 -8.66 12.82 -8.72
CA ALA A 66 -8.37 13.36 -10.04
C ALA A 66 -7.75 12.34 -11.02
N PRO A 67 -6.78 11.47 -10.63
CA PRO A 67 -6.22 10.45 -11.51
C PRO A 67 -7.18 9.27 -11.77
N CYS A 68 -8.22 9.13 -10.95
CA CYS A 68 -9.16 8.03 -10.99
C CYS A 68 -10.32 8.28 -11.96
N PHE A 69 -10.52 9.53 -12.40
CA PHE A 69 -11.41 9.83 -13.51
C PHE A 69 -10.77 9.38 -14.82
N ALA A 70 -11.52 8.65 -15.64
CA ALA A 70 -11.04 8.19 -16.94
C ALA A 70 -10.73 9.39 -17.85
N SER A 71 -9.46 9.69 -18.09
CA SER A 71 -9.10 10.43 -19.29
C SER A 71 -9.14 9.44 -20.46
N ALA A 72 -9.89 9.77 -21.50
CA ALA A 72 -9.87 9.07 -22.79
C ALA A 72 -8.51 9.18 -23.52
N SER A 73 -7.41 9.43 -22.79
CA SER A 73 -6.07 9.70 -23.32
C SER A 73 -5.04 8.63 -22.96
N LEU A 74 -5.44 7.47 -22.42
CA LEU A 74 -4.54 6.32 -22.37
C LEU A 74 -4.34 5.81 -23.81
N SER A 75 -3.16 6.08 -24.34
CA SER A 75 -2.67 5.79 -25.70
C SER A 75 -2.61 4.30 -26.10
N ASN A 76 -3.29 3.42 -25.35
CA ASN A 76 -3.38 1.99 -25.60
C ASN A 76 -4.87 1.55 -25.61
N PRO A 77 -5.55 1.61 -26.76
CA PRO A 77 -6.96 1.24 -26.89
C PRO A 77 -7.21 -0.29 -26.85
N GLY A 78 -6.17 -1.10 -26.61
CA GLY A 78 -6.21 -2.56 -26.76
C GLY A 78 -6.44 -3.38 -25.49
N LEU A 79 -6.50 -2.77 -24.31
CA LEU A 79 -6.62 -3.50 -23.04
C LEU A 79 -7.80 -2.98 -22.20
N LEU A 80 -9.01 -3.18 -22.72
CA LEU A 80 -10.19 -3.24 -21.86
C LEU A 80 -10.07 -4.52 -21.01
N PRO A 81 -10.11 -4.46 -19.67
CA PRO A 81 -10.25 -5.68 -18.88
C PRO A 81 -11.57 -6.34 -19.27
N GLY A 82 -11.47 -7.57 -19.79
CA GLY A 82 -12.60 -8.40 -20.17
C GLY A 82 -13.41 -8.79 -18.93
N SER A 83 -14.31 -7.89 -18.50
CA SER A 83 -15.52 -8.16 -17.72
C SER A 83 -16.24 -6.84 -17.41
N GLY A 84 -16.99 -6.33 -18.40
CA GLY A 84 -18.27 -5.64 -18.17
C GLY A 84 -18.32 -4.39 -17.27
N GLY A 85 -17.64 -3.30 -17.66
CA GLY A 85 -18.00 -1.96 -17.20
C GLY A 85 -17.80 -0.91 -18.29
N PRO A 86 -18.78 -0.03 -18.60
CA PRO A 86 -18.57 1.11 -19.48
C PRO A 86 -17.60 2.09 -18.80
N ALA A 87 -16.87 2.93 -19.55
CA ALA A 87 -16.14 4.12 -19.09
C ALA A 87 -16.13 4.31 -17.56
N GLY A 88 -15.25 3.60 -16.86
CA GLY A 88 -15.25 3.48 -15.38
C GLY A 88 -14.03 4.13 -14.74
N SER A 89 -13.95 4.14 -13.41
CA SER A 89 -12.77 4.66 -12.71
C SER A 89 -11.51 3.87 -13.07
N LEU A 90 -10.37 4.55 -13.12
CA LEU A 90 -9.05 3.93 -13.27
C LEU A 90 -8.49 3.41 -11.94
N CYS A 91 -9.21 3.55 -10.83
CA CYS A 91 -8.74 3.19 -9.50
C CYS A 91 -9.53 2.06 -8.84
N ALA A 92 -8.86 1.35 -7.93
CA ALA A 92 -9.43 0.39 -7.01
C ALA A 92 -8.99 0.70 -5.58
N ASP A 93 -9.88 0.49 -4.63
CA ASP A 93 -9.55 0.46 -3.21
C ASP A 93 -9.12 -0.96 -2.84
N THR A 94 -7.94 -1.07 -2.23
CA THR A 94 -7.35 -2.33 -1.79
C THR A 94 -7.15 -2.31 -0.30
N GLU A 95 -7.34 -3.46 0.34
CA GLU A 95 -7.05 -3.63 1.76
C GLU A 95 -5.94 -4.61 1.97
N TRP A 96 -5.02 -4.23 2.86
CA TRP A 96 -3.81 -4.95 3.10
C TRP A 96 -3.67 -5.26 4.58
N GLN A 97 -3.21 -6.47 4.87
CA GLN A 97 -2.69 -6.81 6.18
C GLN A 97 -1.18 -6.58 6.19
N LEU A 98 -0.73 -5.77 7.15
CA LEU A 98 0.67 -5.55 7.44
C LEU A 98 0.99 -6.11 8.83
N ARG A 99 2.03 -6.93 8.91
CA ARG A 99 2.57 -7.43 10.17
C ARG A 99 3.94 -6.81 10.40
N VAL A 100 4.08 -5.99 11.44
CA VAL A 100 5.35 -5.39 11.85
C VAL A 100 5.81 -6.04 13.14
N ARG A 101 7.10 -6.35 13.22
CA ARG A 101 7.74 -6.80 14.46
C ARG A 101 8.84 -5.82 14.84
N SER A 102 8.75 -5.28 16.06
CA SER A 102 9.80 -4.51 16.70
C SER A 102 10.49 -5.36 17.73
N THR A 103 11.82 -5.36 17.76
CA THR A 103 12.63 -6.05 18.77
C THR A 103 13.57 -5.06 19.42
N ASP A 104 13.62 -5.06 20.74
CA ASP A 104 14.61 -4.34 21.56
C ASP A 104 15.79 -5.29 21.85
N ALA A 105 17.00 -4.87 21.48
CA ALA A 105 18.19 -5.70 21.61
C ALA A 105 18.70 -5.80 23.06
N GLN A 106 18.42 -4.82 23.91
CA GLN A 106 18.91 -4.75 25.29
C GLN A 106 18.07 -5.63 26.21
N THR A 107 16.74 -5.55 26.08
CA THR A 107 15.81 -6.31 26.93
C THR A 107 15.37 -7.63 26.33
N GLY A 108 15.53 -7.80 25.01
CA GLY A 108 14.96 -8.92 24.26
C GLY A 108 13.44 -8.82 24.09
N ALA A 109 12.81 -7.72 24.54
CA ALA A 109 11.39 -7.50 24.36
C ALA A 109 11.06 -7.41 22.86
N ALA A 110 9.93 -8.02 22.49
CA ALA A 110 9.44 -7.96 21.12
C ALA A 110 7.94 -7.66 21.09
N VAL A 111 7.55 -6.76 20.20
CA VAL A 111 6.16 -6.40 19.94
C VAL A 111 5.83 -6.71 18.50
N THR A 112 4.72 -7.40 18.28
CA THR A 112 4.17 -7.62 16.94
C THR A 112 2.87 -6.85 16.79
N LEU A 113 2.79 -6.01 15.77
CA LEU A 113 1.60 -5.26 15.39
C LEU A 113 1.04 -5.83 14.10
N ASN A 114 -0.26 -6.11 14.09
CA ASN A 114 -1.01 -6.45 12.88
C ASN A 114 -1.96 -5.30 12.58
N GLN A 115 -1.83 -4.69 11.41
CA GLN A 115 -2.66 -3.56 10.99
C GLN A 115 -3.30 -3.84 9.63
N GLY A 116 -4.59 -3.54 9.52
CA GLY A 116 -5.30 -3.42 8.25
C GLY A 116 -5.16 -2.00 7.71
N VAL A 117 -4.79 -1.85 6.45
CA VAL A 117 -4.65 -0.54 5.79
C VAL A 117 -5.38 -0.55 4.45
N THR A 118 -6.01 0.56 4.10
CA THR A 118 -6.67 0.75 2.81
C THR A 118 -5.81 1.65 1.94
N VAL A 119 -5.53 1.20 0.72
CA VAL A 119 -4.73 1.94 -0.27
C VAL A 119 -5.51 2.03 -1.57
N ARG A 120 -5.63 3.25 -2.11
CA ARG A 120 -6.16 3.49 -3.46
C ARG A 120 -5.04 3.31 -4.48
N THR A 121 -5.25 2.45 -5.46
CA THR A 121 -4.28 2.13 -6.51
C THR A 121 -4.95 2.08 -7.87
N ALA A 122 -4.16 1.98 -8.95
CA ALA A 122 -4.69 1.78 -10.29
C ALA A 122 -5.33 0.38 -10.43
N VAL A 123 -6.38 0.26 -11.25
CA VAL A 123 -7.00 -1.04 -11.58
C VAL A 123 -6.07 -1.96 -12.37
N ILE A 124 -5.06 -1.40 -13.05
CA ILE A 124 -4.05 -2.18 -13.76
C ILE A 124 -3.18 -2.94 -12.74
N GLY A 125 -3.05 -4.26 -12.94
CA GLY A 125 -2.24 -5.11 -12.07
C GLY A 125 -2.95 -5.57 -10.79
N LEU A 126 -4.21 -5.21 -10.59
CA LEU A 126 -4.99 -5.57 -9.39
C LEU A 126 -5.02 -7.08 -9.14
N ASN A 127 -5.25 -7.89 -10.19
CA ASN A 127 -5.25 -9.36 -10.11
C ASN A 127 -3.87 -9.95 -9.79
N THR A 128 -2.79 -9.21 -10.00
CA THR A 128 -1.43 -9.64 -9.64
C THR A 128 -1.10 -9.28 -8.19
N MET A 129 -1.70 -8.22 -7.67
CA MET A 129 -1.48 -7.73 -6.30
C MET A 129 -2.42 -8.35 -5.27
N CYS A 130 -3.64 -8.67 -5.68
CA CYS A 130 -4.73 -9.19 -4.86
C CYS A 130 -5.35 -10.42 -5.54
N ASN A 131 -4.85 -11.61 -5.20
CA ASN A 131 -5.32 -12.91 -5.68
C ASN A 131 -5.42 -13.89 -4.50
#